data_AF-D9TTP7-F1
#
_entry.id   AF-D9TTP7-F1
#
_cell.length_a   1.000
_cell.length_b   1.000
_cell.length_c   1.000
_cell.angle_alpha   90.00
_cell.angle_beta   90.00
_cell.angle_gamma   90.00
#
_symmetry.space_group_name_H-M   'P 1'
#
loop_
_entity.id
_entity.type
_entity.pdbx_description
1 polymer ?
#
loop_
_entity_poly.entity_id
_entity_poly.type
_entity_poly.pdbx_seq_one_letter_code
_entity_poly.pdbx_strand_id
1 'polypeptide(L)'
;MNILKQYNELMEKQNGDIMLRGKNYSEEYKAKLVETYNYFKENGYNFTEHALNRILGRMGQGKIFSIEDVLDTLTNGKKYQEPDGTIVRFKNNLSVHIAKDNGDIKTVIARKRPKPDWREIE
;
A
#
# COMPACT_ATOMS: atom_id res chain seq x y z
N MET A 1 -5.21 8.94 -34.44
CA MET A 1 -5.38 8.22 -33.16
C MET A 1 -5.21 9.25 -32.05
N ASN A 2 -6.23 9.48 -31.23
CA ASN A 2 -6.22 10.55 -30.22
C ASN A 2 -5.54 10.03 -28.95
N ILE A 3 -4.39 10.60 -28.59
CA ILE A 3 -3.56 10.17 -27.45
C ILE A 3 -4.38 10.17 -26.15
N LEU A 4 -5.30 11.12 -25.98
CA LEU A 4 -6.20 11.20 -24.83
C LEU A 4 -7.18 10.02 -24.77
N LYS A 5 -7.67 9.55 -25.92
CA LYS A 5 -8.60 8.42 -25.98
C LYS A 5 -7.90 7.12 -25.60
N GLN A 6 -6.69 6.92 -26.10
CA GLN A 6 -5.90 5.73 -25.78
C GLN A 6 -5.42 5.74 -24.32
N TYR A 7 -5.10 6.92 -23.78
CA TYR A 7 -4.83 7.10 -22.35
C TYR A 7 -6.04 6.73 -21.51
N ASN A 8 -7.23 7.24 -21.83
CA ASN A 8 -8.46 6.91 -21.10
C ASN A 8 -8.83 5.43 -21.20
N GLU A 9 -8.68 4.79 -22.37
CA GLU A 9 -8.92 3.35 -22.54
C GLU A 9 -7.91 2.49 -21.76
N LEU A 10 -6.65 2.93 -21.66
CA LEU A 10 -5.64 2.29 -20.81
C LEU A 10 -5.99 2.46 -19.32
N MET A 11 -6.44 3.65 -18.91
CA MET A 11 -6.86 3.92 -17.54
C MET A 11 -8.13 3.14 -17.14
N GLU A 12 -9.09 3.00 -18.04
CA GLU A 12 -10.30 2.17 -17.82
C GLU A 12 -9.96 0.68 -17.71
N LYS A 13 -9.00 0.18 -18.52
CA LYS A 13 -8.47 -1.19 -18.36
C LYS A 13 -7.63 -1.36 -17.09
N GLN A 14 -6.94 -0.31 -16.67
CA GLN A 14 -6.07 -0.33 -15.49
C GLN A 14 -6.79 -0.08 -14.18
N ASN A 15 -8.05 0.39 -14.18
CA ASN A 15 -8.94 0.42 -13.02
C ASN A 15 -9.18 -1.00 -12.50
N GLY A 16 -8.12 -1.65 -12.02
CA GLY A 16 -8.18 -2.90 -11.30
C GLY A 16 -9.16 -2.77 -10.15
N ASP A 17 -9.54 -3.90 -9.55
CA ASP A 17 -10.60 -4.04 -8.56
C ASP A 17 -10.58 -3.08 -7.33
N ILE A 18 -9.64 -2.12 -7.25
CA ILE A 18 -9.65 -1.06 -6.27
C ILE A 18 -10.77 -0.03 -6.51
N MET A 19 -11.66 0.06 -5.52
CA MET A 19 -12.68 1.10 -5.44
C MET A 19 -12.11 2.37 -4.80
N LEU A 20 -11.86 3.42 -5.60
CA LEU A 20 -11.47 4.74 -5.10
C LEU A 20 -12.70 5.53 -4.62
N ARG A 21 -12.73 5.92 -3.34
CA ARG A 21 -13.83 6.67 -2.71
C ARG A 21 -13.48 8.16 -2.51
N GLY A 22 -12.22 8.55 -2.72
CA GLY A 22 -11.79 9.93 -2.67
C GLY A 22 -12.51 10.81 -3.70
N LYS A 23 -13.23 11.84 -3.22
CA LYS A 23 -14.07 12.69 -4.08
C LYS A 23 -13.30 13.70 -4.93
N ASN A 24 -12.07 14.06 -4.54
CA ASN A 24 -11.35 15.22 -5.07
C ASN A 24 -9.92 14.88 -5.55
N TYR A 25 -9.68 13.65 -6.03
CA TYR A 25 -8.38 13.32 -6.61
C TYR A 25 -8.24 13.93 -8.00
N SER A 26 -7.08 14.54 -8.28
CA SER A 26 -6.70 14.86 -9.65
C SER A 26 -6.53 13.57 -10.45
N GLU A 27 -6.69 13.66 -11.76
CA GLU A 27 -6.53 12.48 -12.64
C GLU A 27 -5.12 11.90 -12.55
N GLU A 28 -4.09 12.74 -12.40
CA GLU A 28 -2.71 12.29 -12.23
C GLU A 28 -2.52 11.52 -10.92
N TYR A 29 -3.19 11.94 -9.83
CA TYR A 29 -3.11 11.24 -8.57
C TYR A 29 -3.89 9.92 -8.58
N LYS A 30 -5.05 9.88 -9.24
CA LYS A 30 -5.78 8.63 -9.49
C LYS A 30 -4.92 7.64 -10.28
N ALA A 31 -4.25 8.11 -11.33
CA ALA A 31 -3.36 7.26 -12.11
C ALA A 31 -2.25 6.65 -11.26
N LYS A 32 -1.60 7.45 -10.41
CA LYS A 32 -0.58 6.94 -9.47
C LYS A 32 -1.13 5.93 -8.48
N LEU A 33 -2.33 6.15 -7.94
CA LEU A 33 -2.98 5.19 -7.02
C LEU A 33 -3.22 3.85 -7.70
N VAL A 34 -3.77 3.90 -8.92
CA VAL A 34 -4.08 2.70 -9.72
C VAL A 34 -2.80 1.95 -10.11
N GLU A 35 -1.78 2.66 -10.60
CA GLU A 35 -0.47 2.08 -10.93
C GLU A 35 0.17 1.41 -9.70
N THR A 36 0.17 2.10 -8.56
CA THR A 36 0.71 1.56 -7.29
C THR A 36 -0.08 0.33 -6.83
N TYR A 37 -1.41 0.35 -6.97
CA TYR A 37 -2.26 -0.79 -6.65
C TYR A 37 -1.90 -2.01 -7.51
N ASN A 38 -1.84 -1.82 -8.84
CA ASN A 38 -1.55 -2.90 -9.78
C ASN A 38 -0.17 -3.51 -9.52
N TYR A 39 0.84 -2.67 -9.25
CA TYR A 39 2.17 -3.15 -8.86
C TYR A 39 2.12 -4.12 -7.66
N PHE A 40 1.42 -3.75 -6.58
CA PHE A 40 1.31 -4.64 -5.42
C PHE A 40 0.45 -5.87 -5.70
N LYS A 41 -0.61 -5.73 -6.51
CA LYS A 41 -1.50 -6.84 -6.89
C LYS A 41 -0.76 -7.89 -7.72
N GLU A 42 0.07 -7.47 -8.66
CA GLU A 42 0.95 -8.34 -9.45
C GLU A 42 1.96 -9.10 -8.56
N ASN A 43 2.29 -8.55 -7.40
CA ASN A 43 3.11 -9.17 -6.36
C ASN A 43 2.29 -9.97 -5.31
N GLY A 44 1.00 -10.16 -5.53
CA GLY A 44 0.13 -10.98 -4.66
C GLY A 44 -0.43 -10.26 -3.43
N TYR A 45 -0.34 -8.93 -3.36
CA TYR A 45 -0.84 -8.14 -2.23
C TYR A 45 -2.00 -7.23 -2.63
N ASN A 46 -3.10 -7.31 -1.89
CA ASN A 46 -4.23 -6.41 -2.07
C ASN A 46 -4.14 -5.23 -1.11
N PHE A 47 -4.11 -4.00 -1.64
CA PHE A 47 -4.02 -2.79 -0.83
C PHE A 47 -5.34 -2.02 -0.82
N THR A 48 -5.70 -1.49 0.35
CA THR A 48 -6.80 -0.55 0.48
C THR A 48 -6.42 0.83 -0.08
N GLU A 49 -7.41 1.61 -0.51
CA GLU A 49 -7.22 3.03 -0.87
C GLU A 49 -6.53 3.82 0.26
N HIS A 50 -6.86 3.54 1.53
CA HIS A 50 -6.20 4.18 2.66
C HIS A 50 -4.70 3.86 2.69
N ALA A 51 -4.30 2.60 2.52
CA ALA A 51 -2.89 2.22 2.51
C ALA A 51 -2.11 2.85 1.35
N LEU A 52 -2.69 2.93 0.15
CA LEU A 52 -2.03 3.54 -1.00
C LEU A 52 -1.82 5.05 -0.81
N ASN A 53 -2.83 5.75 -0.30
CA ASN A 53 -2.70 7.17 0.07
C ASN A 53 -1.60 7.38 1.12
N ARG A 54 -1.48 6.46 2.07
CA ARG A 54 -0.41 6.48 3.08
C ARG A 54 0.97 6.34 2.45
N ILE A 55 1.14 5.46 1.47
CA ILE A 55 2.39 5.26 0.76
C ILE A 55 2.76 6.53 -0.02
N LEU A 56 1.92 6.93 -0.97
CA LEU A 56 2.20 8.06 -1.87
C LEU A 56 2.38 9.38 -1.11
N GLY A 57 1.52 9.64 -0.12
CA GLY A 57 1.60 10.85 0.70
C GLY A 57 2.85 10.89 1.59
N ARG A 58 3.37 9.75 2.05
CA ARG A 58 4.60 9.69 2.86
C ARG A 58 5.86 9.65 2.00
N MET A 59 5.79 9.17 0.77
CA MET A 59 6.86 9.33 -0.23
C MET A 59 7.11 10.80 -0.54
N GLY A 60 6.05 11.59 -0.77
CA GLY A 60 6.17 13.04 -0.95
C GLY A 60 6.75 13.79 0.26
N GLN A 61 6.84 13.14 1.43
CA GLN A 61 7.43 13.69 2.66
C GLN A 61 8.81 13.09 2.99
N GLY A 62 9.35 12.20 2.15
CA GLY A 62 10.62 11.51 2.40
C GLY A 62 10.60 10.56 3.60
N LYS A 63 9.43 10.05 3.99
CA LYS A 63 9.26 9.09 5.12
C LYS A 63 9.18 7.63 4.68
N ILE A 64 8.83 7.42 3.42
CA ILE A 64 8.90 6.14 2.71
C ILE A 64 9.72 6.46 1.46
N PHE A 65 10.81 5.75 1.19
CA PHE A 65 11.68 6.12 0.07
C PHE A 65 11.14 5.59 -1.25
N SER A 66 10.57 4.38 -1.27
CA SER A 66 10.02 3.78 -2.48
C SER A 66 8.88 2.81 -2.21
N ILE A 67 8.18 2.39 -3.27
CA ILE A 67 7.15 1.33 -3.19
C ILE A 67 7.81 -0.05 -3.03
N GLU A 68 9.03 -0.20 -3.55
CA GLU A 68 9.86 -1.40 -3.41
C GLU A 68 10.24 -1.65 -1.95
N ASP A 69 10.49 -0.60 -1.15
CA ASP A 69 10.73 -0.74 0.29
C ASP A 69 9.51 -1.32 1.03
N VAL A 70 8.30 -0.95 0.58
CA VAL A 70 7.06 -1.50 1.12
C VAL A 70 6.93 -2.97 0.76
N LEU A 71 7.22 -3.34 -0.49
CA LEU A 71 7.22 -4.72 -0.96
C LEU A 71 8.27 -5.57 -0.22
N ASP A 72 9.48 -5.06 -0.08
CA ASP A 72 10.57 -5.71 0.65
C ASP A 72 10.19 -5.88 2.14
N THR A 73 9.50 -4.91 2.73
CA THR A 73 8.99 -5.04 4.10
C THR A 73 7.94 -6.15 4.18
N LEU A 74 7.02 -6.24 3.21
CA LEU A 74 6.01 -7.31 3.19
C LEU A 74 6.62 -8.70 3.07
N THR A 75 7.60 -8.85 2.19
CA THR A 75 8.22 -10.14 1.86
C THR A 75 9.24 -10.58 2.90
N ASN A 76 10.11 -9.66 3.33
CA ASN A 76 11.29 -9.97 4.14
C ASN A 76 11.24 -9.37 5.55
N GLY A 77 10.15 -8.68 5.91
CA GLY A 77 10.00 -8.07 7.21
C GLY A 77 9.70 -9.08 8.31
N LYS A 78 10.21 -8.77 9.51
CA LYS A 78 9.92 -9.54 10.71
C LYS A 78 8.43 -9.43 11.03
N LYS A 79 7.83 -10.55 11.40
CA LYS A 79 6.39 -10.67 11.56
C LYS A 79 6.00 -10.46 13.02
N TYR A 80 4.93 -9.71 13.23
CA TYR A 80 4.35 -9.40 14.53
C TYR A 80 2.83 -9.53 14.47
N GLN A 81 2.20 -9.56 15.63
CA GLN A 81 0.77 -9.49 15.82
C GLN A 81 0.42 -8.39 16.82
N GLU A 82 -0.52 -7.52 16.45
CA GLU A 82 -1.13 -6.53 17.35
C GLU A 82 -2.17 -7.20 18.28
N PRO A 83 -2.55 -6.57 19.42
CA PRO A 83 -3.57 -7.12 20.32
C PRO A 83 -4.92 -7.45 19.67
N ASP A 84 -5.29 -6.74 18.61
CA ASP A 84 -6.56 -6.97 17.87
C ASP A 84 -6.49 -8.14 16.86
N GLY A 85 -5.31 -8.76 16.72
CA GLY A 85 -5.01 -9.84 15.79
C GLY A 85 -4.46 -9.39 14.44
N THR A 86 -4.34 -8.09 14.17
CA THR A 86 -3.71 -7.54 12.95
C THR A 86 -2.28 -8.06 12.84
N ILE A 87 -1.92 -8.58 11.67
CA ILE A 87 -0.55 -9.02 11.39
C ILE A 87 0.27 -7.81 10.92
N VAL A 88 1.50 -7.69 11.40
CA VAL A 88 2.39 -6.61 11.00
C VAL A 88 3.71 -7.16 10.49
N ARG A 89 4.12 -6.70 9.30
CA ARG A 89 5.48 -6.88 8.79
C ARG A 89 6.28 -5.63 9.11
N PHE A 90 7.44 -5.77 9.74
CA PHE A 90 8.31 -4.66 10.11
C PHE A 90 9.74 -4.87 9.62
N LYS A 91 10.28 -3.88 8.92
CA LYS A 91 11.65 -3.85 8.39
C LYS A 91 12.09 -2.40 8.21
N ASN A 92 13.37 -2.09 8.46
CA ASN A 92 14.00 -0.81 8.10
C ASN A 92 13.17 0.45 8.42
N ASN A 93 12.65 0.53 9.65
CA ASN A 93 11.80 1.63 10.10
C ASN A 93 10.44 1.77 9.40
N LEU A 94 9.93 0.71 8.80
CA LEU A 94 8.65 0.66 8.12
C LEU A 94 7.82 -0.50 8.69
N SER A 95 6.54 -0.23 8.92
CA SER A 95 5.56 -1.27 9.28
C SER A 95 4.41 -1.30 8.27
N VAL A 96 4.04 -2.51 7.85
CA VAL A 96 2.93 -2.79 6.96
C VAL A 96 1.91 -3.64 7.69
N HIS A 97 0.68 -3.16 7.79
CA HIS A 97 -0.38 -3.73 8.61
C HIS A 97 -1.39 -4.48 7.75
N ILE A 98 -1.54 -5.76 8.04
CA ILE A 98 -2.29 -6.74 7.27
C ILE A 98 -3.53 -7.14 8.07
N ALA A 99 -4.71 -6.98 7.49
CA ALA A 99 -5.96 -7.36 8.11
C ALA A 99 -6.02 -8.87 8.34
N LYS A 100 -6.51 -9.28 9.51
CA LYS A 100 -6.57 -10.69 9.90
C LYS A 100 -7.65 -11.50 9.18
N ASP A 101 -8.67 -10.81 8.69
CA ASP A 101 -9.90 -11.35 8.13
C ASP A 101 -9.76 -11.67 6.64
N ASN A 102 -9.15 -10.76 5.87
CA ASN A 102 -9.05 -10.91 4.42
C ASN A 102 -7.63 -10.78 3.87
N GLY A 103 -6.63 -10.48 4.71
CA GLY A 103 -5.24 -10.31 4.29
C GLY A 103 -4.96 -8.96 3.60
N ASP A 104 -5.92 -8.03 3.56
CA ASP A 104 -5.73 -6.73 2.92
C ASP A 104 -4.72 -5.88 3.68
N ILE A 105 -3.93 -5.13 2.94
CA ILE A 105 -3.03 -4.14 3.51
C ILE A 105 -3.85 -2.90 3.87
N LYS A 106 -4.07 -2.71 5.18
CA LYS A 106 -4.88 -1.62 5.73
C LYS A 106 -4.09 -0.33 5.84
N THR A 107 -2.81 -0.38 6.23
CA THR A 107 -2.01 0.84 6.38
C THR A 107 -0.50 0.57 6.35
N VAL A 108 0.24 1.63 6.04
CA VAL A 108 1.71 1.67 6.05
C VAL A 108 2.18 2.84 6.92
N ILE A 109 3.10 2.55 7.83
CA ILE A 109 3.57 3.50 8.84
C ILE A 109 5.09 3.44 8.96
N ALA A 110 5.76 4.55 8.65
CA ALA A 110 7.14 4.79 9.01
C ALA A 110 7.27 4.94 10.53
N ARG A 111 8.11 4.10 11.15
CA ARG A 111 8.32 4.06 12.60
C ARG A 111 9.66 3.43 12.96
N LYS A 112 10.34 3.95 13.97
CA LYS A 112 11.72 3.53 14.30
C LYS A 112 11.85 2.13 14.91
N ARG A 113 10.82 1.62 15.58
CA ARG A 113 10.84 0.37 16.35
C ARG A 113 9.47 -0.29 16.32
N PRO A 114 9.35 -1.61 16.53
CA PRO A 114 8.07 -2.29 16.85
C PRO A 114 7.37 -1.64 18.05
N LYS A 115 6.05 -1.85 18.22
CA LYS A 115 5.35 -1.29 19.40
C LYS A 115 5.58 -2.28 20.54
N PRO A 116 5.63 -1.82 21.80
CA PRO A 116 5.87 -2.71 22.94
C PRO A 116 4.77 -3.76 23.13
N ASP A 117 3.55 -3.49 22.65
CA ASP A 117 2.40 -4.39 22.71
C ASP A 117 2.30 -5.36 21.52
N TRP A 118 3.22 -5.27 20.55
CA TRP A 118 3.31 -6.22 19.44
C TRP A 118 4.02 -7.48 19.88
N ARG A 119 3.42 -8.62 19.58
CA ARG A 119 4.05 -9.93 19.80
C ARG A 119 4.71 -10.38 18.53
N GLU A 120 6.00 -10.67 18.60
CA GLU A 120 6.70 -11.32 17.50
C GLU A 120 6.13 -12.72 17.26
N ILE A 121 5.96 -13.09 15.98
CA ILE A 121 5.45 -14.39 15.57
C ILE A 121 6.30 -14.94 14.42
N GLU A 122 6.26 -16.26 14.24
CA GLU A 122 6.91 -16.96 13.13
C GLU A 122 6.21 -16.68 11.77
#